data_AF-A0AAV5US14-F1
#
_entry.id   AF-A0AAV5US14-F1
#
_cell.length_a   1.000
_cell.length_b   1.000
_cell.length_c   1.000
_cell.angle_alpha   90.00
_cell.angle_beta   90.00
_cell.angle_gamma   90.00
#
_symmetry.space_group_name_H-M   'P 1'
#
loop_
_entity.id
_entity.type
_entity.pdbx_description
1 polymer ?
#
loop_
_entity_poly.entity_id
_entity_poly.type
_entity_poly.pdbx_seq_one_letter_code
_entity_poly.pdbx_strand_id
1 'polypeptide(L)'
;GITSRALTITFIFCTIICFSPVQIPIRLPVSIFTGIMLMCGSEVQVGLLSNKYIVKFGNASYVLYLVHWPVITLWKYYTDKKTLDHLSVVICLVNSLIIAFALHELVELKMMRLSKKSIIIMVIVLYALILIVTSIPLQS
;
A
#
# COMPACT_ATOMS: atom_id res chain seq x y z
N GLY A 1 7.63 -12.35 26.48
CA GLY A 1 7.41 -13.80 26.69
C GLY A 1 8.16 -14.56 25.63
N ILE A 2 8.64 -15.77 25.94
CA ILE A 2 9.42 -16.62 25.01
C ILE A 2 8.69 -16.83 23.67
N THR A 3 7.36 -16.84 23.70
CA THR A 3 6.46 -16.87 22.54
C THR A 3 6.63 -15.70 21.57
N SER A 4 6.83 -14.47 22.05
CA SER A 4 6.98 -13.30 21.16
C SER A 4 8.33 -13.29 20.43
N ARG A 5 9.39 -13.82 21.05
CA ARG A 5 10.71 -13.98 20.43
C ARG A 5 10.70 -15.06 19.35
N ALA A 6 10.07 -16.20 19.61
CA ALA A 6 9.91 -17.27 18.63
C ALA A 6 9.15 -16.78 17.38
N LEU A 7 8.04 -16.05 17.57
CA LEU A 7 7.25 -15.48 16.47
C LEU A 7 8.06 -14.48 15.61
N THR A 8 8.91 -13.66 16.25
CA THR A 8 9.79 -12.72 15.55
C THR A 8 10.83 -13.44 14.69
N ILE A 9 11.42 -14.52 15.22
CA ILE A 9 12.43 -15.32 14.49
C ILE A 9 11.78 -16.02 13.30
N THR A 10 10.59 -16.62 13.48
CA THR A 10 9.86 -17.27 12.38
C THR A 10 9.46 -16.26 11.30
N PHE A 11 9.03 -15.06 11.69
CA PHE A 11 8.74 -13.99 10.74
C PHE A 11 9.96 -13.62 9.88
N ILE A 12 11.12 -13.40 10.51
CA ILE A 12 12.37 -13.07 9.80
C ILE A 12 12.75 -14.21 8.84
N PHE A 13 12.68 -15.46 9.30
CA PHE A 13 13.01 -16.62 8.47
C PHE A 13 12.08 -16.74 7.25
N CYS A 14 10.76 -16.55 7.42
CA CYS A 14 9.81 -16.51 6.32
C CYS A 14 10.10 -15.37 5.32
N THR A 15 10.50 -14.19 5.79
CA THR A 15 10.86 -13.08 4.88
C THR A 15 12.11 -13.37 4.05
N ILE A 16 13.11 -14.04 4.64
CA ILE A 16 14.35 -14.45 3.93
C ILE A 16 14.03 -15.51 2.87
N ILE A 17 13.17 -16.47 3.18
CA ILE A 17 12.72 -17.49 2.21
C ILE A 17 11.94 -16.84 1.06
N CYS A 18 11.11 -15.82 1.34
CA CYS A 18 10.33 -15.11 0.33
C CYS A 18 11.21 -14.34 -0.67
N PHE A 19 12.34 -13.78 -0.21
CA PHE A 19 13.32 -13.10 -1.07
C PHE A 19 14.29 -14.05 -1.79
N SER A 20 14.26 -15.35 -1.48
CA SER A 20 15.09 -16.34 -2.15
C SER A 20 14.60 -16.59 -3.57
N PRO A 21 15.49 -16.67 -4.59
CA PRO A 21 15.11 -16.88 -5.99
C PRO A 21 14.58 -18.31 -6.28
N VAL A 22 14.33 -19.11 -5.24
CA VAL A 22 13.90 -20.50 -5.34
C VAL A 22 12.40 -20.58 -5.66
N GLN A 23 12.06 -21.18 -6.80
CA GLN A 23 10.71 -21.26 -7.36
C GLN A 23 9.78 -22.29 -6.67
N ILE A 24 9.89 -22.44 -5.35
CA ILE A 24 8.95 -23.29 -4.59
C ILE A 24 7.60 -22.56 -4.49
N PRO A 25 6.45 -23.27 -4.51
CA PRO A 25 5.13 -22.67 -4.28
C PRO A 25 4.94 -22.23 -2.81
N ILE A 26 5.70 -21.22 -2.37
CA ILE A 26 5.69 -20.65 -1.01
C ILE A 26 4.46 -19.79 -0.71
N ARG A 27 3.62 -19.50 -1.72
CA ARG A 27 2.47 -18.58 -1.59
C ARG A 27 1.45 -19.03 -0.55
N LEU A 28 1.07 -20.31 -0.60
CA LEU A 28 0.13 -20.91 0.35
C LEU A 28 0.67 -20.91 1.79
N PRO A 29 1.86 -21.47 2.08
CA PRO A 29 2.35 -21.53 3.46
C PRO A 29 2.60 -20.15 4.06
N VAL A 30 3.09 -19.17 3.27
CA VAL A 30 3.29 -17.79 3.74
C VAL A 30 1.95 -17.10 4.07
N SER A 31 0.91 -17.33 3.27
CA SER A 31 -0.42 -16.74 3.51
C SER A 31 -1.07 -17.33 4.77
N ILE A 32 -0.98 -18.65 4.95
CA ILE A 32 -1.48 -19.35 6.15
C ILE A 32 -0.72 -18.85 7.39
N PHE A 33 0.61 -18.76 7.32
CA PHE A 33 1.43 -18.25 8.40
C PHE A 33 1.06 -16.81 8.79
N THR A 34 0.86 -15.94 7.80
CA THR A 34 0.43 -14.55 8.02
C THR A 34 -0.95 -14.49 8.69
N GLY A 35 -1.90 -15.35 8.26
CA GLY A 35 -3.22 -15.44 8.87
C GLY A 35 -3.18 -15.88 10.35
N ILE A 36 -2.41 -16.92 10.67
CA ILE A 36 -2.20 -17.38 12.05
C ILE A 36 -1.58 -16.28 12.90
N MET A 37 -0.61 -15.55 12.34
CA MET A 37 0.05 -14.43 13.00
C MET A 37 -0.91 -13.27 13.29
N LEU A 38 -1.81 -12.94 12.36
CA LEU A 38 -2.86 -11.93 12.57
C LEU A 38 -3.87 -12.35 13.65
N MET A 39 -4.29 -13.63 13.66
CA MET A 39 -5.18 -14.16 14.70
C MET A 39 -4.55 -14.15 16.10
N CYS A 40 -3.26 -14.50 16.20
CA CYS A 40 -2.53 -14.44 17.47
C CYS A 40 -2.18 -13.00 17.91
N GLY A 41 -2.28 -12.01 17.01
CA GLY A 41 -1.92 -10.62 17.29
C GLY A 41 -2.77 -9.93 18.36
N SER A 42 -3.96 -10.47 18.68
CA SER A 42 -4.80 -9.99 19.78
C SER A 42 -4.25 -10.34 21.16
N GLU A 43 -3.53 -11.47 21.28
CA GLU A 43 -3.03 -12.02 22.55
C GLU A 43 -1.51 -11.83 22.71
N VAL A 44 -0.76 -11.86 21.61
CA VAL A 44 0.71 -11.76 21.61
C VAL A 44 1.16 -10.74 20.56
N GLN A 45 1.39 -9.51 21.01
CA GLN A 45 2.01 -8.49 20.16
C GLN A 45 3.48 -8.83 19.90
N VAL A 46 3.83 -9.00 18.62
CA VAL A 46 5.22 -9.10 18.19
C VAL A 46 5.85 -7.72 18.33
N GLY A 47 6.71 -7.52 19.32
CA GLY A 47 7.31 -6.21 19.63
C GLY A 47 8.02 -5.54 18.45
N LEU A 48 8.50 -6.33 17.47
CA LEU A 48 9.05 -5.82 16.22
C LEU A 48 7.98 -5.14 15.36
N LEU A 49 6.83 -5.79 15.13
CA LEU A 49 5.76 -5.25 14.27
C LEU A 49 4.92 -4.17 14.96
N SER A 50 4.88 -4.15 16.30
CA SER A 50 4.19 -3.10 17.07
C SER A 50 4.97 -1.77 17.12
N ASN A 51 6.18 -1.72 16.55
CA ASN A 51 6.96 -0.49 16.54
C ASN A 51 6.31 0.58 15.65
N LYS A 52 6.12 1.78 16.20
CA LYS A 52 5.55 2.95 15.51
C LYS A 52 6.15 3.21 14.12
N TYR A 53 7.45 2.94 13.95
CA TYR A 53 8.13 3.14 12.67
C TYR A 53 7.72 2.10 11.62
N ILE A 54 7.59 0.83 12.02
CA ILE A 54 7.20 -0.27 11.12
C ILE A 54 5.72 -0.13 10.73
N VAL A 55 4.85 0.23 11.68
CA VAL A 55 3.44 0.53 11.38
C VAL A 55 3.32 1.71 10.41
N LYS A 56 4.06 2.80 10.65
CA LYS A 56 4.06 3.97 9.75
C LYS A 56 4.57 3.62 8.35
N PHE A 57 5.60 2.77 8.24
CA PHE A 57 6.11 2.30 6.96
C PHE A 57 5.09 1.41 6.23
N GLY A 58 4.37 0.56 6.96
CA GLY A 58 3.27 -0.25 6.42
C GLY A 58 2.14 0.61 5.85
N ASN A 59 1.68 1.63 6.57
CA ASN A 59 0.64 2.55 6.09
C ASN A 59 1.09 3.33 4.85
N ALA A 60 2.34 3.83 4.84
CA ALA A 60 2.89 4.52 3.67
C ALA A 60 2.96 3.61 2.43
N SER A 61 3.27 2.31 2.63
CA SER A 61 3.31 1.33 1.54
C SER A 61 1.95 1.12 0.87
N TYR A 62 0.86 1.22 1.64
CA TYR A 62 -0.49 1.15 1.10
C TYR A 62 -0.81 2.34 0.18
N VAL A 63 -0.52 3.57 0.63
CA VAL A 63 -0.72 4.77 -0.19
C VAL A 63 0.16 4.74 -1.45
N LEU A 64 1.41 4.26 -1.32
CA LEU A 64 2.31 4.07 -2.45
C LEU A 64 1.72 3.09 -3.48
N TYR A 65 1.13 1.98 -3.03
CA TYR A 65 0.49 1.02 -3.92
C TYR A 65 -0.69 1.63 -4.69
N LEU A 66 -1.46 2.53 -4.10
CA LEU A 66 -2.56 3.20 -4.82
C LEU A 66 -2.06 4.21 -5.86
N VAL A 67 -0.95 4.91 -5.57
CA VAL A 67 -0.47 6.04 -6.38
C VAL A 67 0.52 5.62 -7.48
N HIS A 68 1.33 4.59 -7.25
CA HIS A 68 2.40 4.25 -8.21
C HIS A 68 1.85 3.89 -9.60
N TRP A 69 0.72 3.18 -9.66
CA TRP A 69 0.14 2.74 -10.91
C TRP A 69 -0.29 3.91 -11.83
N PRO A 70 -1.09 4.89 -11.37
CA PRO A 70 -1.43 6.06 -12.20
C PRO A 70 -0.21 6.92 -12.56
N VAL A 71 0.80 7.02 -11.70
CA VAL A 71 2.05 7.72 -12.02
C VAL A 71 2.79 7.03 -13.18
N ILE A 72 2.84 5.69 -13.17
CA ILE A 72 3.47 4.91 -14.22
C ILE A 72 2.70 5.01 -15.54
N THR A 73 1.36 4.97 -15.52
CA THR A 73 0.55 5.08 -16.75
C THR A 73 0.64 6.47 -17.37
N LEU A 74 0.64 7.52 -16.55
CA LEU A 74 0.88 8.90 -17.01
C LEU A 74 2.27 9.05 -17.65
N TRP A 75 3.31 8.51 -17.00
CA TRP A 75 4.66 8.57 -17.54
C TRP A 75 4.79 7.85 -18.88
N LYS A 76 4.17 6.67 -19.01
CA LYS A 76 4.10 5.92 -20.27
C LYS A 76 3.38 6.71 -21.37
N TYR A 77 2.31 7.42 -21.01
CA TYR A 77 1.55 8.25 -21.94
C TYR A 77 2.38 9.43 -22.46
N TYR A 78 3.05 10.17 -21.58
CA TYR A 78 3.86 11.34 -21.98
C TYR A 78 5.13 10.98 -22.76
N THR A 79 5.71 9.80 -22.51
CA THR A 79 6.99 9.42 -23.11
C THR A 79 6.80 8.65 -24.42
N ASP A 80 5.57 8.25 -24.79
CA ASP A 80 5.23 7.40 -25.95
C ASP A 80 6.08 6.11 -26.07
N LYS A 81 6.72 5.72 -24.96
CA LYS A 81 7.61 4.56 -24.89
C LYS A 81 6.87 3.39 -24.26
N LYS A 82 6.77 2.30 -25.01
CA LYS A 82 6.17 1.03 -24.56
C LYS A 82 7.02 0.33 -23.49
N THR A 83 8.32 0.59 -23.47
CA THR A 83 9.29 0.05 -22.52
C THR A 83 9.83 1.16 -21.62
N LEU A 84 9.76 0.93 -20.31
CA LEU A 84 10.36 1.83 -19.32
C LEU A 84 11.86 1.51 -19.25
N ASP A 85 12.69 2.49 -19.55
CA ASP A 85 14.12 2.42 -19.29
C ASP A 85 14.38 2.36 -17.77
N HIS A 86 15.51 1.79 -17.34
CA HIS A 86 15.83 1.62 -15.92
C HIS A 86 15.85 2.95 -15.16
N LEU A 87 16.33 4.02 -15.79
CA LEU A 87 16.28 5.37 -15.22
C LEU A 87 14.85 5.91 -15.11
N SER A 88 13.99 5.61 -16.08
CA SER A 88 12.58 6.01 -16.05
C SER A 88 11.81 5.32 -14.93
N VAL A 89 12.10 4.05 -14.66
CA VAL A 89 11.50 3.31 -13.53
C VAL A 89 11.88 3.95 -12.19
N VAL A 90 13.16 4.31 -12.01
CA VAL A 90 13.62 4.96 -10.77
C VAL A 90 12.95 6.31 -10.59
N ILE A 91 12.86 7.13 -11.64
CA ILE A 91 12.19 8.44 -11.59
C ILE A 91 10.70 8.28 -11.26
N CYS A 92 9.99 7.34 -11.91
CA CYS A 92 8.60 7.02 -11.58
C CYS A 92 8.43 6.59 -10.11
N LEU A 93 9.34 5.75 -9.62
CA LEU A 93 9.29 5.23 -8.25
C LEU A 93 9.51 6.34 -7.22
N VAL A 94 10.49 7.22 -7.46
CA VAL A 94 10.74 8.40 -6.61
C VAL A 94 9.56 9.35 -6.62
N ASN A 95 8.99 9.67 -7.80
CA ASN A 95 7.79 10.50 -7.89
C ASN A 95 6.59 9.87 -7.19
N SER A 96 6.39 8.56 -7.34
CA SER A 96 5.33 7.82 -6.65
C SER A 96 5.50 7.90 -5.13
N LEU A 97 6.74 7.81 -4.63
CA LEU A 97 7.06 7.97 -3.21
C LEU A 97 6.76 9.37 -2.69
N ILE A 98 7.14 10.41 -3.42
CA ILE A 98 6.87 11.81 -3.04
C ILE A 98 5.36 12.05 -2.98
N ILE A 99 4.63 11.63 -4.00
CA ILE A 99 3.17 11.80 -4.07
C ILE A 99 2.50 10.96 -2.98
N ALA A 100 2.95 9.73 -2.74
CA ALA A 100 2.41 8.88 -1.68
C ALA A 100 2.64 9.47 -0.29
N PHE A 101 3.82 10.02 -0.01
CA PHE A 101 4.10 10.68 1.25
C PHE A 101 3.23 11.93 1.44
N ALA A 102 3.08 12.75 0.39
CA ALA A 102 2.21 13.91 0.40
C ALA A 102 0.74 13.53 0.63
N LEU A 103 0.23 12.48 -0.03
CA LEU A 103 -1.13 11.97 0.19
C LEU A 103 -1.30 11.39 1.58
N HIS A 104 -0.33 10.65 2.10
CA HIS A 104 -0.40 10.10 3.45
C HIS A 104 -0.52 11.21 4.50
N GLU A 105 0.26 12.29 4.39
CA GLU A 105 0.14 13.41 5.32
C GLU A 105 -1.11 14.26 5.11
N LEU A 106 -1.53 14.50 3.87
CA LEU A 106 -2.66 15.40 3.58
C LEU A 106 -4.03 14.72 3.66
N VAL A 107 -4.12 13.45 3.27
CA VAL A 107 -5.37 12.70 3.21
C VAL A 107 -5.53 11.85 4.46
N GLU A 108 -4.58 10.98 4.79
CA GLU A 108 -4.74 10.03 5.90
C GLU A 108 -4.83 10.74 7.25
N LEU A 109 -3.91 11.65 7.55
CA LEU A 109 -3.94 12.40 8.82
C LEU A 109 -5.13 13.37 8.93
N LYS A 110 -5.57 13.95 7.80
CA LYS A 110 -6.68 14.90 7.78
C LYS A 110 -8.04 14.20 7.80
N MET A 111 -8.18 13.06 7.11
CA MET A 111 -9.35 12.18 7.14
C MET A 111 -9.57 11.60 8.54
N MET A 112 -8.51 11.17 9.23
CA MET A 112 -8.63 10.69 10.61
C MET A 112 -9.10 11.76 11.60
N ARG A 113 -8.90 13.05 11.29
CA ARG A 113 -9.34 14.18 12.12
C ARG A 113 -10.76 14.67 11.75
N LEU A 114 -11.33 14.20 10.65
CA LEU A 114 -12.67 14.61 10.18
C LEU A 114 -13.76 13.75 10.83
N SER A 115 -14.89 14.39 11.15
CA SER A 115 -16.06 13.68 11.70
C SER A 115 -16.66 12.74 10.65
N LYS A 116 -17.21 11.60 11.10
CA LYS A 116 -17.85 10.57 10.25
C LYS A 116 -18.87 11.17 9.26
N LYS A 117 -19.58 12.23 9.68
CA LYS A 117 -20.55 12.95 8.82
C LYS A 117 -19.88 13.65 7.64
N SER A 118 -18.73 14.29 7.84
CA SER A 118 -17.98 14.98 6.78
C SER A 118 -17.43 14.00 5.75
N ILE A 119 -17.00 12.81 6.19
CA ILE A 119 -16.51 11.75 5.28
C ILE A 119 -17.65 11.26 4.38
N ILE A 120 -18.83 10.98 4.94
CA ILE A 120 -20.00 10.52 4.17
C ILE A 120 -20.41 11.57 3.13
N ILE A 121 -20.47 12.85 3.52
CA ILE A 121 -20.78 13.94 2.58
C ILE A 121 -19.76 14.01 1.44
N MET A 122 -18.46 13.91 1.76
CA MET A 122 -17.41 13.91 0.73
C MET A 122 -17.56 12.74 -0.24
N VAL A 123 -17.85 11.54 0.24
CA VAL A 123 -18.05 10.35 -0.60
C VAL A 123 -19.25 10.54 -1.53
N ILE A 124 -20.37 11.04 -1.02
CA ILE A 124 -21.58 11.30 -1.83
C ILE A 124 -21.27 12.31 -2.94
N VAL A 125 -20.56 13.40 -2.62
CA VAL A 125 -20.17 14.41 -3.61
C VAL A 125 -19.25 13.82 -4.68
N LEU A 126 -18.28 12.99 -4.29
CA LEU A 126 -17.37 12.35 -5.22
C LEU A 126 -18.10 11.42 -6.22
N TYR A 127 -19.02 10.59 -5.70
CA TYR A 127 -19.83 9.70 -6.53
C TYR A 127 -20.77 10.47 -7.46
N ALA A 128 -21.36 11.57 -6.98
CA ALA A 128 -22.17 12.45 -7.81
C ALA A 128 -21.35 13.07 -8.95
N LEU A 129 -20.14 13.54 -8.67
CA LEU A 129 -19.23 14.09 -9.69
C LEU A 129 -18.81 13.03 -10.71
N ILE A 130 -18.52 11.80 -10.28
CA ILE A 130 -18.20 10.70 -11.18
C ILE A 130 -19.38 10.44 -12.12
N LEU A 131 -20.61 10.34 -11.58
CA LEU A 131 -21.81 10.13 -12.37
C LEU A 131 -22.04 11.25 -13.39
N ILE A 132 -21.82 12.51 -13.00
CA ILE A 132 -21.91 13.67 -13.90
C ILE A 132 -20.87 13.58 -15.00
N VAL A 133 -19.61 13.25 -14.69
CA VAL A 133 -18.56 13.11 -15.71
C VAL A 133 -18.88 11.98 -16.68
N THR A 134 -19.41 10.86 -16.20
CA THR A 134 -19.82 9.74 -17.06
C THR A 134 -21.08 9.99 -17.88
N SER A 135 -21.96 10.90 -17.45
CA SER A 135 -23.18 11.24 -18.20
C SER A 135 -22.95 12.26 -19.32
N ILE A 136 -21.78 12.91 -19.35
CA ILE A 136 -21.36 13.74 -20.48
C ILE A 136 -21.09 12.79 -21.65
N PRO A 137 -21.85 12.87 -22.75
CA PRO A 137 -21.57 12.06 -23.92
C PRO A 137 -20.19 12.45 -24.46
N LEU A 138 -19.31 11.44 -24.59
CA LEU A 138 -18.02 11.59 -25.25
C LEU A 138 -18.29 12.09 -26.67
N GLN A 139 -18.00 13.37 -26.94
CA GLN A 139 -17.95 13.89 -28.30
C GLN A 139 -16.74 13.26 -28.99
N SER A 140 -16.95 12.07 -29.59
CA SER A 140 -16.04 11.43 -30.54
C SER A 140 -16.59 11.55 -31.94
#